data_AF-A0A9D1W6G3-F1
#
_entry.id   AF-A0A9D1W6G3-F1
#
_cell.length_a   1.000
_cell.length_b   1.000
_cell.length_c   1.000
_cell.angle_alpha   90.00
_cell.angle_beta   90.00
_cell.angle_gamma   90.00
#
_symmetry.space_group_name_H-M   'P 1'
#
loop_
_entity.id
_entity.type
_entity.pdbx_description
1 polymer ?
#
loop_
_entity_poly.entity_id
_entity_poly.type
_entity_poly.pdbx_seq_one_letter_code
_entity_poly.pdbx_strand_id
1 'polypeptide(L)'
;MAFQNLRTGSTVYIFHKDNSPKLEIGQVIAEPKIRQKYPIPTPGQPYAGFMPQQQEQVVDLSIKIGDKVQPIEGLTPSTDIQDCGNGLFVSCNRDAVNAEVAAYMHNSEVAIADDVINAHRQIIESCKNIMVVLNPEIAERQRLEKENSELKTQLKELYKSQSEMKGMMASLLEQLGSPVKKS
;
A
#
# COMPACT_ATOMS: atom_id res chain seq x y z
N MET A 1 16.12 -21.54 19.95
CA MET A 1 16.21 -22.96 20.39
C MET A 1 15.85 -23.79 19.16
N ALA A 2 16.72 -24.64 18.62
CA ALA A 2 16.42 -25.29 17.33
C ALA A 2 15.37 -26.42 17.45
N PHE A 3 14.67 -26.75 16.35
CA PHE A 3 13.61 -27.78 16.30
C PHE A 3 14.10 -29.16 16.77
N GLN A 4 15.35 -29.53 16.48
CA GLN A 4 15.96 -30.78 16.94
C GLN A 4 16.12 -30.89 18.47
N ASN A 5 16.14 -29.74 19.16
CA ASN A 5 16.34 -29.66 20.61
C ASN A 5 15.02 -29.59 21.38
N LEU A 6 13.88 -29.62 20.68
CA LEU A 6 12.58 -29.69 21.34
C LEU A 6 12.45 -31.00 22.11
N ARG A 7 11.70 -30.94 23.20
CA ARG A 7 11.41 -32.08 24.08
C ARG A 7 9.91 -32.16 24.29
N THR A 8 9.44 -33.29 24.79
CA THR A 8 8.05 -33.43 25.22
C THR A 8 7.71 -32.33 26.23
N GLY A 9 6.62 -31.61 25.98
CA GLY A 9 6.19 -30.44 26.74
C GLY A 9 6.71 -29.09 26.22
N SER A 10 7.61 -29.06 25.23
CA SER A 10 8.05 -27.80 24.62
C SER A 10 6.91 -27.14 23.85
N THR A 11 6.74 -25.83 24.03
CA THR A 11 5.74 -25.04 23.31
C THR A 11 6.20 -24.74 21.89
N VAL A 12 5.31 -24.92 20.92
CA VAL A 12 5.50 -24.56 19.52
C VAL A 12 4.33 -23.70 19.08
N TYR A 13 4.65 -22.66 18.33
CA TYR A 13 3.71 -21.70 17.78
C TYR A 13 3.56 -21.95 16.29
N ILE A 14 2.32 -22.04 15.83
CA ILE A 14 1.96 -22.30 14.45
C ILE A 14 1.10 -21.14 14.00
N PHE A 15 1.60 -20.36 13.07
CA PHE A 15 0.95 -19.21 12.50
C PHE A 15 0.49 -19.53 11.07
N HIS A 16 -0.83 -19.52 10.86
CA HIS A 16 -1.45 -19.70 9.56
C HIS A 16 -1.62 -18.33 8.89
N LYS A 17 -0.92 -18.12 7.78
CA LYS A 17 -0.89 -16.92 6.92
C LYS A 17 -1.90 -17.05 5.76
N ASP A 18 -3.13 -17.44 6.08
CA ASP A 18 -4.24 -17.54 5.13
C ASP A 18 -5.08 -16.24 5.11
N ASN A 19 -6.14 -16.22 4.29
CA ASN A 19 -7.17 -15.15 4.29
C ASN A 19 -7.77 -14.86 5.69
N SER A 20 -7.65 -15.80 6.64
CA SER A 20 -7.94 -15.55 8.06
C SER A 20 -6.71 -15.95 8.90
N PRO A 21 -5.84 -15.01 9.30
CA PRO A 21 -4.65 -15.36 10.05
C PRO A 21 -5.02 -15.96 11.41
N LYS A 22 -4.49 -17.14 11.73
CA LYS A 22 -4.75 -17.86 12.98
C LYS A 22 -3.46 -18.26 13.64
N LEU A 23 -3.37 -18.06 14.95
CA LEU A 23 -2.27 -18.54 15.77
C LEU A 23 -2.74 -19.74 16.58
N GLU A 24 -2.09 -20.87 16.36
CA GLU A 24 -2.26 -22.08 17.14
C GLU A 24 -1.04 -22.31 18.02
N ILE A 25 -1.28 -22.56 19.30
CA ILE A 25 -0.24 -22.85 20.28
C ILE A 25 -0.35 -24.32 20.63
N GLY A 26 0.71 -25.06 20.36
CA GLY A 26 0.78 -26.47 20.61
C GLY A 26 1.93 -26.85 21.54
N GLN A 27 1.85 -28.05 22.09
CA GLN A 27 2.93 -28.65 22.86
C GLN A 27 3.44 -29.91 22.18
N VAL A 28 4.75 -30.08 22.12
CA VAL A 28 5.38 -31.30 21.60
C VAL A 28 5.00 -32.46 22.51
N ILE A 29 4.42 -33.53 21.95
CA ILE A 29 4.02 -34.73 22.72
C ILE A 29 4.94 -35.92 22.50
N ALA A 30 5.79 -35.87 21.48
CA ALA A 30 6.74 -36.92 21.16
C ALA A 30 8.09 -36.30 20.77
N GLU A 31 9.16 -37.05 21.00
CA GLU A 31 10.51 -36.59 20.66
C GLU A 31 10.64 -36.31 19.15
N PRO A 32 11.36 -35.24 18.76
CA PRO A 32 11.57 -34.91 17.36
C PRO A 32 12.26 -36.05 16.62
N LYS A 33 11.65 -36.53 15.53
CA LYS A 33 12.24 -37.59 14.69
C LYS A 33 13.09 -36.95 13.62
N ILE A 34 14.41 -37.14 13.68
CA ILE A 34 15.32 -36.63 12.65
C ILE A 34 15.45 -37.67 11.54
N ARG A 35 15.03 -37.35 10.32
CA ARG A 35 15.15 -38.19 9.13
C ARG A 35 16.05 -37.51 8.09
N GLN A 36 16.75 -38.29 7.27
CA GLN A 36 17.49 -37.75 6.12
C GLN A 36 16.50 -37.44 5.00
N LYS A 37 16.59 -36.25 4.41
CA LYS A 37 15.71 -35.81 3.32
C LYS A 37 15.90 -36.65 2.05
N TYR A 38 17.12 -37.11 1.80
CA TYR A 38 17.46 -37.95 0.66
C TYR A 38 17.94 -39.33 1.13
N PRO A 39 17.53 -40.42 0.44
CA PRO A 39 18.05 -41.75 0.71
C PRO A 39 19.54 -41.82 0.37
N ILE A 40 20.31 -42.41 1.28
CA ILE A 40 21.74 -42.66 1.10
C ILE A 40 21.91 -43.57 -0.12
N PRO A 41 22.75 -43.22 -1.12
CA PRO A 41 23.06 -44.13 -2.21
C PRO A 41 23.66 -45.43 -1.63
N THR A 42 23.01 -46.55 -1.89
CA THR A 42 23.48 -47.88 -1.48
C THR A 42 24.90 -48.13 -2.03
N PRO A 43 25.85 -48.63 -1.22
CA PRO A 43 27.19 -48.99 -1.69
C PRO A 43 27.10 -50.02 -2.84
N GLY A 44 27.41 -49.60 -4.06
CA GLY A 44 27.31 -50.44 -5.27
C GLY A 44 26.88 -49.71 -6.55
N GLN A 45 26.44 -48.45 -6.47
CA GLN A 45 26.10 -47.64 -7.65
C GLN A 45 27.35 -46.91 -8.19
N PRO A 46 27.68 -47.01 -9.49
CA PRO A 46 28.90 -46.45 -10.08
C PRO A 46 28.97 -44.91 -10.10
N TYR A 47 27.92 -44.23 -9.62
CA TYR A 47 27.83 -42.76 -9.52
C TYR A 47 27.93 -42.20 -8.10
N ALA A 48 28.15 -43.06 -7.08
CA ALA A 48 28.13 -42.66 -5.67
C ALA A 48 29.28 -41.73 -5.21
N GLY A 49 30.30 -41.50 -6.05
CA GLY A 49 31.49 -40.71 -5.70
C GLY A 49 31.51 -39.25 -6.18
N PHE A 50 30.54 -38.80 -6.97
CA PHE A 50 30.65 -37.53 -7.72
C PHE A 50 29.75 -36.39 -7.23
N MET A 51 28.98 -36.59 -6.16
CA MET A 51 28.19 -35.51 -5.56
C MET A 51 28.54 -35.35 -4.09
N PRO A 52 29.06 -34.18 -3.66
CA PRO A 52 29.00 -33.82 -2.25
C PRO A 52 27.52 -33.64 -1.89
N GLN A 53 26.84 -34.74 -1.55
CA GLN A 53 25.52 -34.68 -0.96
C GLN A 53 25.69 -34.01 0.41
N GLN A 54 25.36 -32.73 0.48
CA GLN A 54 25.07 -32.10 1.75
C GLN A 54 23.98 -32.94 2.41
N GLN A 55 24.29 -33.48 3.59
CA GLN A 55 23.37 -34.30 4.36
C GLN A 55 22.24 -33.41 4.87
N GLU A 56 21.24 -33.12 4.03
CA GLU A 56 20.05 -32.39 4.45
C GLU A 56 19.20 -33.30 5.33
N GLN A 57 19.18 -33.00 6.63
CA GLN A 57 18.32 -33.65 7.61
C GLN A 57 17.04 -32.82 7.78
N VAL A 58 15.95 -33.51 8.09
CA VAL A 58 14.65 -32.93 8.43
C VAL A 58 14.16 -33.50 9.76
N VAL A 59 13.31 -32.75 10.44
CA VAL A 59 12.74 -33.08 11.74
C VAL A 59 11.24 -33.13 11.62
N ASP A 60 10.67 -34.20 12.15
CA ASP A 60 9.24 -34.37 12.26
C ASP A 60 8.82 -34.25 13.72
N LEU A 61 7.87 -33.37 13.97
CA LEU A 61 7.31 -33.09 15.29
C LEU A 61 5.89 -33.61 15.38
N SER A 62 5.53 -34.18 16.53
CA SER A 62 4.13 -34.43 16.87
C SER A 62 3.71 -33.41 17.91
N ILE A 63 2.80 -32.52 17.53
CA ILE A 63 2.39 -31.38 18.35
C ILE A 63 0.91 -31.56 18.71
N LYS A 64 0.58 -31.40 19.99
CA LYS A 64 -0.80 -31.36 20.47
C LYS A 64 -1.26 -29.91 20.54
N ILE A 65 -2.31 -29.58 19.79
CA ILE A 65 -2.95 -28.27 19.73
C ILE A 65 -4.36 -28.45 20.29
N GLY A 66 -4.61 -27.91 21.50
CA GLY A 66 -5.85 -28.18 22.23
C GLY A 66 -6.04 -29.68 22.47
N ASP A 67 -7.11 -30.26 21.90
CA ASP A 67 -7.40 -31.69 21.99
C ASP A 67 -6.94 -32.52 20.77
N LYS A 68 -6.40 -31.87 19.73
CA LYS A 68 -5.97 -32.54 18.51
C LYS A 68 -4.45 -32.72 18.47
N VAL A 69 -4.01 -33.85 17.95
CA VAL A 69 -2.59 -34.11 17.68
C VAL A 69 -2.36 -33.88 16.19
N GLN A 70 -1.46 -32.96 15.86
CA GLN A 70 -1.06 -32.63 14.50
C GLN A 70 0.44 -32.94 14.31
N PRO A 71 0.80 -33.86 13.41
CA PRO A 71 2.19 -34.03 13.00
C PRO A 71 2.60 -32.90 12.05
N ILE A 72 3.78 -32.32 12.27
CA ILE A 72 4.45 -31.40 11.35
C ILE A 72 5.73 -32.08 10.88
N GLU A 73 5.83 -32.32 9.58
CA GLU A 73 6.95 -33.02 8.98
C GLU A 73 7.83 -32.05 8.17
N GLY A 74 9.11 -32.39 8.01
CA GLY A 74 9.99 -31.63 7.11
C GLY A 74 10.61 -30.34 7.68
N LEU A 75 10.65 -30.17 9.00
CA LEU A 75 11.28 -29.00 9.63
C LEU A 75 12.81 -29.11 9.59
N THR A 76 13.51 -27.99 9.47
CA THR A 76 14.97 -27.95 9.40
C THR A 76 15.52 -28.07 10.83
N PRO A 77 16.35 -29.08 11.14
CA PRO A 77 16.76 -29.38 12.51
C PRO A 77 17.43 -28.22 13.23
N SER A 78 18.26 -27.47 12.50
CA SER A 78 19.10 -26.39 13.00
C SER A 78 18.37 -25.05 13.18
N THR A 79 17.16 -24.91 12.64
CA THR A 79 16.40 -23.66 12.74
C THR A 79 15.40 -23.72 13.88
N ASP A 80 15.00 -22.55 14.38
CA ASP A 80 13.94 -22.37 15.38
C ASP A 80 12.67 -21.73 14.77
N ILE A 81 12.75 -21.40 13.49
CA ILE A 81 11.73 -20.78 12.65
C ILE A 81 11.76 -21.50 11.29
N GLN A 82 10.59 -21.81 10.74
CA GLN A 82 10.47 -22.29 9.37
C GLN A 82 9.11 -21.95 8.76
N ASP A 83 9.14 -21.46 7.53
CA ASP A 83 7.96 -21.40 6.66
C ASP A 83 7.81 -22.74 5.94
N CYS A 84 6.73 -23.46 6.25
CA CYS A 84 6.42 -24.78 5.67
C CYS A 84 5.69 -24.67 4.32
N GLY A 85 5.46 -23.46 3.80
CA GLY A 85 4.64 -23.24 2.62
C GLY A 85 3.15 -23.38 2.90
N ASN A 86 2.31 -23.09 1.89
CA ASN A 86 0.84 -23.04 2.02
C ASN A 86 0.35 -22.12 3.15
N GLY A 87 1.11 -21.07 3.47
CA GLY A 87 0.78 -20.15 4.56
C GLY A 87 1.10 -20.69 5.96
N LEU A 88 1.72 -21.86 6.12
CA LEU A 88 2.02 -22.40 7.44
C LEU A 88 3.40 -21.96 7.94
N PHE A 89 3.44 -21.11 8.94
CA PHE A 89 4.67 -20.67 9.60
C PHE A 89 4.80 -21.30 10.98
N VAL A 90 5.92 -21.98 11.24
CA VAL A 90 6.14 -22.71 12.48
C VAL A 90 7.35 -22.12 13.19
N SER A 91 7.24 -21.87 14.48
CA SER A 91 8.35 -21.42 15.29
C SER A 91 8.23 -21.90 16.73
N CYS A 92 9.37 -22.12 17.38
CA CYS A 92 9.43 -22.43 18.80
C CYS A 92 9.85 -21.22 19.66
N ASN A 93 9.93 -20.03 19.06
CA ASN A 93 10.23 -18.78 19.75
C ASN A 93 9.05 -17.80 19.63
N ARG A 94 8.55 -17.32 20.77
CA ARG A 94 7.43 -16.38 20.82
C ARG A 94 7.78 -15.05 20.14
N ASP A 95 8.99 -14.55 20.35
CA ASP A 95 9.41 -13.26 19.81
C ASP A 95 9.55 -13.30 18.29
N ALA A 96 9.99 -14.44 17.75
CA ALA A 96 10.05 -14.67 16.31
C ALA A 96 8.66 -14.68 15.67
N VAL A 97 7.68 -15.35 16.29
CA VAL A 97 6.29 -15.32 15.81
C VAL A 97 5.71 -13.92 15.90
N ASN A 98 5.97 -13.20 17.00
CA ASN A 98 5.47 -11.84 17.14
C ASN A 98 6.03 -10.90 16.06
N ALA A 99 7.32 -11.03 15.73
CA ALA A 99 7.94 -10.30 14.64
C ALA A 99 7.32 -10.65 13.29
N GLU A 100 7.08 -11.94 13.02
CA GLU A 100 6.44 -12.40 11.78
C GLU A 100 5.00 -11.90 11.64
N VAL A 101 4.21 -11.95 12.71
CA VAL A 101 2.83 -11.44 12.74
C VAL A 101 2.81 -9.93 12.48
N ALA A 102 3.72 -9.17 13.12
CA ALA A 102 3.84 -7.73 12.89
C ALA A 102 4.24 -7.42 11.44
N ALA A 103 5.18 -8.16 10.87
CA ALA A 103 5.59 -8.03 9.48
C ALA A 103 4.44 -8.37 8.51
N TYR A 104 3.68 -9.44 8.78
CA TYR A 104 2.53 -9.84 7.96
C TYR A 104 1.40 -8.79 8.00
N MET A 105 1.13 -8.24 9.18
CA MET A 105 0.17 -7.14 9.35
C MET A 105 0.62 -5.89 8.59
N HIS A 106 1.89 -5.50 8.73
CA HIS A 106 2.44 -4.33 8.02
C HIS A 106 2.41 -4.51 6.50
N ASN A 107 2.81 -5.69 5.99
CA ASN A 107 2.74 -5.99 4.56
C ASN A 107 1.30 -5.95 4.04
N SER A 108 0.33 -6.43 4.82
CA SER A 108 -1.09 -6.35 4.47
C SER A 108 -1.58 -4.90 4.47
N GLU A 109 -1.17 -4.08 5.43
CA GLU A 109 -1.50 -2.66 5.51
C GLU A 109 -0.92 -1.88 4.32
N VAL A 110 0.34 -2.15 3.95
CA VAL A 110 0.99 -1.54 2.79
C VAL A 110 0.30 -1.98 1.50
N ALA A 111 -0.03 -3.27 1.35
CA ALA A 111 -0.75 -3.78 0.19
C ALA A 111 -2.12 -3.11 0.03
N ILE A 112 -2.87 -2.94 1.13
CA ILE A 112 -4.14 -2.21 1.12
C ILE A 112 -3.93 -0.74 0.76
N ALA A 113 -2.94 -0.08 1.38
CA ALA A 113 -2.68 1.33 1.15
C ALA A 113 -2.27 1.60 -0.30
N ASP A 114 -1.42 0.79 -0.90
CA ASP A 114 -0.89 1.09 -2.24
C ASP A 114 -1.89 0.71 -3.34
N ASP A 115 -2.49 -0.49 -3.30
CA ASP A 115 -3.39 -0.91 -4.38
C ASP A 115 -4.75 -0.20 -4.33
N VAL A 116 -5.36 -0.06 -3.15
CA VAL A 116 -6.71 0.50 -3.02
C VAL A 116 -6.67 2.02 -3.18
N ILE A 117 -5.71 2.71 -2.55
CA ILE A 117 -5.66 4.17 -2.64
C ILE A 117 -5.26 4.62 -4.04
N ASN A 118 -4.28 3.96 -4.69
CA ASN A 118 -3.89 4.34 -6.05
C ASN A 118 -5.01 4.03 -7.05
N ALA A 119 -5.69 2.89 -6.95
CA ALA A 119 -6.83 2.57 -7.81
C ALA A 119 -7.96 3.60 -7.66
N HIS A 120 -8.36 3.93 -6.43
CA HIS A 120 -9.41 4.93 -6.20
C HIS A 120 -8.97 6.34 -6.60
N ARG A 121 -7.69 6.69 -6.46
CA ARG A 121 -7.15 7.98 -6.92
C ARG A 121 -7.20 8.12 -8.44
N GLN A 122 -6.85 7.06 -9.17
CA GLN A 122 -6.95 7.02 -10.63
C GLN A 122 -8.41 7.09 -11.11
N ILE A 123 -9.34 6.44 -10.41
CA ILE A 123 -10.78 6.56 -10.68
C ILE A 123 -11.25 8.00 -10.48
N ILE A 124 -10.85 8.67 -9.40
CA ILE A 124 -11.21 10.08 -9.15
C ILE A 124 -10.68 10.98 -10.26
N GLU A 125 -9.43 10.80 -10.70
CA GLU A 125 -8.84 11.58 -11.78
C GLU A 125 -9.59 11.36 -13.11
N SER A 126 -9.92 10.10 -13.41
CA SER A 126 -10.70 9.74 -14.60
C SER A 126 -12.10 10.37 -14.56
N CYS A 127 -12.78 10.32 -13.41
CA CYS A 127 -14.07 10.96 -13.20
C CYS A 127 -14.00 12.50 -13.32
N LYS A 128 -12.92 13.15 -12.85
CA LYS A 128 -12.71 14.59 -13.04
C LYS A 128 -12.56 14.95 -14.51
N ASN A 129 -11.80 14.18 -15.27
CA ASN A 129 -11.64 14.40 -16.71
C ASN A 129 -12.97 14.19 -17.46
N ILE A 130 -13.72 13.16 -17.10
CA ILE A 130 -15.06 12.92 -17.63
C ILE A 130 -16.01 14.07 -17.27
N MET A 131 -15.92 14.65 -16.07
CA MET A 131 -16.74 15.80 -15.65
C MET A 131 -16.43 17.07 -16.46
N VAL A 132 -15.16 17.29 -16.85
CA VAL A 132 -14.76 18.38 -17.75
C VAL A 132 -15.31 18.16 -19.16
N VAL A 133 -15.30 16.92 -19.64
CA VAL A 133 -15.82 16.54 -20.97
C VAL A 133 -17.36 16.55 -21.01
N LEU A 134 -18.04 16.24 -19.90
CA LEU A 134 -19.51 16.22 -19.80
C LEU A 134 -20.12 17.60 -19.56
N ASN A 135 -19.36 18.56 -19.02
CA ASN A 135 -19.83 19.94 -18.84
C ASN A 135 -19.04 20.99 -19.66
N PRO A 136 -18.90 20.86 -20.99
CA PRO A 136 -18.28 21.90 -21.82
C PRO A 136 -19.10 23.20 -21.83
N GLU A 137 -20.44 23.10 -21.76
CA GLU A 137 -21.35 24.26 -21.76
C GLU A 137 -21.20 25.15 -20.52
N ILE A 138 -20.82 24.61 -19.35
CA ILE A 138 -20.64 25.42 -18.12
C ILE A 138 -19.32 26.20 -18.20
N ALA A 139 -18.27 25.61 -18.76
CA ALA A 139 -16.98 26.27 -18.95
C ALA A 139 -17.09 27.41 -19.99
N GLU A 140 -17.79 27.17 -21.10
CA GLU A 140 -17.99 28.18 -22.14
C GLU A 140 -18.94 29.29 -21.65
N ARG A 141 -20.02 28.95 -20.94
CA ARG A 141 -20.94 29.95 -20.37
C ARG A 141 -20.29 30.82 -19.29
N GLN A 142 -19.43 30.26 -18.43
CA GLN A 142 -18.65 31.07 -17.48
C GLN A 142 -17.63 31.98 -18.18
N ARG A 143 -17.04 31.53 -19.30
CA ARG A 143 -16.13 32.37 -20.09
C ARG A 143 -16.88 33.53 -20.74
N LEU A 144 -18.04 33.25 -21.35
CA LEU A 144 -18.90 34.26 -21.96
C LEU A 144 -19.47 35.24 -20.92
N GLU A 145 -19.85 34.77 -19.73
CA GLU A 145 -20.31 35.64 -18.64
C GLU A 145 -19.19 36.53 -18.10
N LYS A 146 -17.95 36.02 -17.97
CA LYS A 146 -16.78 36.83 -17.61
C LYS A 146 -16.50 37.90 -18.66
N GLU A 147 -16.45 37.53 -19.92
CA GLU A 147 -16.21 38.47 -21.03
C GLU A 147 -17.30 39.55 -21.10
N ASN A 148 -18.58 39.18 -20.89
CA ASN A 148 -19.68 40.13 -20.82
C ASN A 148 -19.56 41.08 -19.62
N SER A 149 -19.09 40.59 -18.47
CA SER A 149 -18.87 41.41 -17.27
C SER A 149 -17.72 42.40 -17.44
N GLU A 150 -16.63 41.98 -18.09
CA GLU A 150 -15.48 42.85 -18.41
C GLU A 150 -15.88 43.89 -19.45
N LEU A 151 -16.59 43.51 -20.51
CA LEU A 151 -17.11 44.44 -21.51
C LEU A 151 -18.05 45.48 -20.89
N LYS A 152 -18.95 45.08 -19.98
CA LYS A 152 -19.81 46.02 -19.25
C LYS A 152 -19.03 46.99 -18.36
N THR A 153 -17.93 46.52 -17.77
CA THR A 153 -17.06 47.35 -16.93
C THR A 153 -16.30 48.36 -17.78
N GLN A 154 -15.71 47.93 -18.89
CA GLN A 154 -15.03 48.80 -19.85
C GLN A 154 -15.99 49.84 -20.45
N LEU A 155 -17.24 49.48 -20.77
CA LEU A 155 -18.23 50.44 -21.24
C LEU A 155 -18.56 51.49 -20.18
N LYS A 156 -18.72 51.10 -18.91
CA LYS A 156 -18.96 52.07 -17.81
C LYS A 156 -17.79 53.03 -17.64
N GLU A 157 -16.56 52.54 -17.72
CA GLU A 157 -15.35 53.37 -17.64
C GLU A 157 -15.24 54.32 -18.84
N LEU A 158 -15.55 53.85 -20.05
CA LEU A 158 -15.62 54.68 -21.25
C LEU A 158 -16.70 55.76 -21.14
N TYR A 159 -17.90 55.43 -20.66
CA TYR A 159 -18.97 56.42 -20.43
C TYR A 159 -18.56 57.47 -19.40
N LYS A 160 -17.86 57.06 -18.33
CA LYS A 160 -17.32 57.97 -17.32
C LYS A 160 -16.27 58.92 -17.93
N SER A 161 -15.31 58.37 -18.68
CA SER A 161 -14.28 59.16 -19.37
C SER A 161 -14.89 60.12 -20.40
N GLN A 162 -15.89 59.69 -21.16
CA GLN A 162 -16.61 60.57 -22.10
C GLN A 162 -17.33 61.71 -21.37
N SER A 163 -17.94 61.43 -20.22
CA SER A 163 -18.60 62.46 -19.41
C SER A 163 -17.59 63.48 -18.85
N GLU A 164 -16.43 63.00 -18.37
CA GLU A 164 -15.35 63.85 -17.88
C GLU A 164 -14.76 64.72 -19.00
N MET A 165 -14.55 64.15 -20.19
CA MET A 165 -14.08 64.88 -21.38
C MET A 165 -15.08 65.97 -21.81
N LYS A 166 -16.39 65.65 -21.83
CA LYS A 166 -17.44 66.65 -22.11
C LYS A 166 -17.45 67.76 -21.06
N GLY A 167 -17.25 67.42 -19.78
CA GLY A 167 -17.15 68.40 -18.70
C GLY A 167 -15.95 69.34 -18.85
N MET A 168 -14.78 68.79 -19.18
CA MET A 168 -13.59 69.60 -19.47
C MET A 168 -13.77 70.48 -20.70
N MET A 169 -14.39 69.96 -21.76
CA MET A 169 -14.69 70.73 -22.98
C MET A 169 -15.68 71.86 -22.70
N ALA A 170 -16.71 71.63 -21.87
CA ALA A 170 -17.63 72.67 -21.43
C ALA A 170 -16.92 73.75 -20.60
N SER A 171 -16.04 73.36 -19.67
CA SER A 171 -15.23 74.30 -18.88
C SER A 171 -14.26 75.12 -19.74
N LEU A 172 -13.65 74.50 -20.76
CA LEU A 172 -12.81 75.22 -21.73
C LEU A 172 -13.60 76.21 -22.59
N LEU A 173 -14.79 75.82 -23.05
CA LEU A 173 -15.69 76.71 -23.79
C LEU A 173 -16.16 77.88 -22.90
N GLU A 174 -16.41 77.62 -21.62
CA GLU A 174 -16.75 78.67 -20.65
C GLU A 174 -15.56 79.62 -20.42
N GLN A 175 -14.35 79.09 -20.24
CA GLN A 175 -13.13 79.90 -20.11
C GLN A 175 -12.83 80.74 -21.36
N LEU A 176 -13.00 80.18 -22.56
CA LEU A 176 -12.84 80.89 -23.83
C LEU A 176 -13.98 81.88 -24.12
N GLY A 177 -15.16 81.68 -23.51
CA GLY A 177 -16.32 82.58 -23.59
C GLY A 177 -16.28 83.73 -22.58
N SER A 178 -15.40 83.68 -21.57
CA SER A 178 -15.20 84.78 -20.62
C SER A 178 -14.51 85.96 -21.30
N PRO A 179 -15.09 87.18 -21.29
CA PRO A 179 -14.41 88.36 -21.83
C PRO A 179 -13.20 88.69 -20.96
N VAL A 180 -12.03 88.81 -21.60
CA VAL A 180 -10.79 89.37 -21.03
C VAL A 180 -11.13 90.72 -20.37
N LYS A 181 -11.26 90.73 -19.04
CA LYS A 181 -11.29 91.97 -18.28
C LYS A 181 -9.86 92.52 -18.25
N LYS A 182 -9.59 93.44 -19.18
CA LYS A 182 -8.54 94.44 -19.03
C LYS A 182 -8.86 95.28 -17.78
N SER A 183 -7.97 95.28 -16.80
CA SER A 183 -7.53 96.48 -16.10
C SER A 183 -6.27 96.21 -15.31
#